data_AF-A0A119C4T2-F1
#
_entry.id   AF-A0A119C4T2-F1
#
_cell.length_a   1.000
_cell.length_b   1.000
_cell.length_c   1.000
_cell.angle_alpha   90.00
_cell.angle_beta   90.00
_cell.angle_gamma   90.00
#
_symmetry.space_group_name_H-M   'P 1'
#
loop_
_entity.id
_entity.type
_entity.pdbx_description
1 polymer ?
#
loop_
_entity_poly.entity_id
_entity_poly.type
_entity_poly.pdbx_seq_one_letter_code
_entity_poly.pdbx_strand_id
1 'polypeptide(L)'
;MTGIIVRVTPLATPAIAGVQWDEDSFTLSCEIRYAPDIQPAPPPTLSDQLDEQFGIPPDAPRVITAGTLTLTLDRAGRLCSLDFYTNVDHWQKVDTLPPIPVSPHTPSFGAAFDALGRASAQEPAVGYDRASQCIYLIWRDDASVGYAIAPNLSVAATPDGRLARIELAGVSPF
;
A
#
# COMPACT_ATOMS: atom_id res chain seq x y z
N MET A 1 0.10 12.83 14.50
CA MET A 1 -0.05 11.66 13.62
C MET A 1 1.10 11.65 12.65
N THR A 2 1.82 10.54 12.58
CA THR A 2 2.96 10.37 11.67
C THR A 2 2.43 9.85 10.34
N GLY A 3 2.82 10.47 9.22
CA GLY A 3 2.38 10.03 7.89
C GLY A 3 3.09 8.76 7.43
N ILE A 4 2.54 8.09 6.43
CA ILE A 4 3.19 6.97 5.74
C ILE A 4 4.30 7.55 4.85
N ILE A 5 5.49 6.98 4.93
CA ILE A 5 6.67 7.38 4.16
C ILE A 5 6.88 6.39 3.02
N VAL A 6 7.07 6.91 1.81
CA VAL A 6 7.42 6.13 0.63
C VAL A 6 8.94 6.18 0.45
N ARG A 7 9.56 5.01 0.45
CA ARG A 7 10.96 4.77 0.13
C ARG A 7 11.03 4.05 -1.20
N VAL A 8 12.18 4.11 -1.85
CA VAL A 8 12.37 3.52 -3.18
C VAL A 8 13.60 2.64 -3.21
N THR A 9 13.47 1.51 -3.89
CA THR A 9 14.60 0.65 -4.25
C THR A 9 14.71 0.56 -5.78
N PRO A 10 15.92 0.30 -6.31
CA PRO A 10 16.11 0.00 -7.73
C PRO A 10 15.13 -1.06 -8.23
N LEU A 11 14.74 -0.94 -9.49
CA LEU A 11 13.63 -1.67 -10.11
C LEU A 11 13.66 -3.18 -9.83
N ALA A 12 12.56 -3.68 -9.24
CA ALA A 12 12.21 -5.09 -9.28
C ALA A 12 11.22 -5.34 -10.44
N THR A 13 11.10 -6.61 -10.86
CA THR A 13 10.03 -7.04 -11.77
C THR A 13 8.67 -6.57 -11.24
N PRO A 14 7.76 -6.04 -12.09
CA PRO A 14 6.44 -5.61 -11.66
C PRO A 14 5.71 -6.72 -10.88
N ALA A 15 4.99 -6.32 -9.84
CA ALA A 15 4.15 -7.25 -9.09
C ALA A 15 2.89 -7.59 -9.87
N ILE A 16 2.21 -8.64 -9.42
CA ILE A 16 0.85 -8.96 -9.84
C ILE A 16 -0.08 -8.56 -8.70
N ALA A 17 -1.10 -7.75 -8.99
CA ALA A 17 -2.11 -7.35 -8.02
C ALA A 17 -3.49 -7.85 -8.44
N GLY A 18 -4.14 -8.64 -7.59
CA GLY A 18 -5.53 -9.05 -7.74
C GLY A 18 -6.42 -8.14 -6.91
N VAL A 19 -7.29 -7.37 -7.55
CA VAL A 19 -8.27 -6.51 -6.87
C VAL A 19 -9.63 -7.21 -6.89
N GLN A 20 -10.27 -7.28 -5.74
CA GLN A 20 -11.58 -7.88 -5.56
C GLN A 20 -12.48 -6.91 -4.78
N TRP A 21 -13.65 -6.65 -5.32
CA TRP A 21 -14.75 -6.00 -4.62
C TRP A 21 -15.74 -7.06 -4.15
N ASP A 22 -16.04 -7.05 -2.86
CA ASP A 22 -17.08 -7.86 -2.25
C ASP A 22 -18.25 -6.96 -1.82
N GLU A 23 -19.35 -7.05 -2.55
CA GLU A 23 -20.55 -6.23 -2.35
C GLU A 23 -21.27 -6.58 -1.03
N ASP A 24 -21.28 -7.85 -0.63
CA ASP A 24 -21.99 -8.30 0.57
C ASP A 24 -21.31 -7.80 1.85
N SER A 25 -19.98 -7.73 1.83
CA SER A 25 -19.18 -7.27 2.96
C SER A 25 -18.71 -5.81 2.85
N PHE A 26 -19.06 -5.12 1.76
CA PHE A 26 -18.57 -3.76 1.46
C PHE A 26 -17.04 -3.64 1.59
N THR A 27 -16.31 -4.66 1.13
CA THR A 27 -14.86 -4.75 1.29
C THR A 27 -14.17 -4.79 -0.05
N LEU A 28 -13.22 -3.88 -0.24
CA LEU A 28 -12.26 -3.93 -1.32
C LEU A 28 -10.97 -4.57 -0.81
N SER A 29 -10.59 -5.69 -1.39
CA SER A 29 -9.33 -6.38 -1.08
C SER A 29 -8.43 -6.36 -2.30
N CYS A 30 -7.14 -6.10 -2.07
CA CYS A 30 -6.11 -6.18 -3.08
C CYS A 30 -4.96 -7.03 -2.55
N GLU A 31 -4.68 -8.14 -3.22
CA GLU A 31 -3.57 -9.04 -2.92
C GLU A 31 -2.45 -8.82 -3.93
N ILE A 32 -1.24 -8.55 -3.45
CA ILE A 32 -0.07 -8.22 -4.26
C ILE A 32 0.99 -9.31 -4.10
N ARG A 33 1.44 -9.85 -5.22
CA ARG A 33 2.49 -10.87 -5.29
C ARG A 33 3.68 -10.36 -6.07
N TYR A 34 4.81 -10.28 -5.40
CA TYR A 34 6.10 -9.97 -6.02
C TYR A 34 6.76 -11.27 -6.51
N ALA A 35 7.59 -11.15 -7.55
CA ALA A 35 8.51 -12.22 -7.90
C ALA A 35 9.41 -12.55 -6.70
N PRO A 36 9.75 -13.83 -6.47
CA PRO A 36 10.65 -14.20 -5.39
C PRO A 36 11.97 -13.47 -5.53
N ASP A 37 12.43 -12.88 -4.45
CA ASP A 37 13.74 -12.23 -4.41
C ASP A 37 14.81 -13.32 -4.51
N ILE A 38 15.67 -13.22 -5.53
CA ILE A 38 16.74 -14.20 -5.77
C ILE A 38 17.96 -13.86 -4.89
N GLN A 39 17.93 -12.75 -4.13
CA GLN A 39 19.02 -12.41 -3.23
C GLN A 39 19.12 -13.41 -2.06
N PRO A 40 20.33 -13.89 -1.72
CA PRO A 40 20.55 -14.68 -0.52
C PRO A 40 20.11 -13.89 0.71
N ALA A 41 19.31 -14.52 1.58
CA ALA A 41 18.94 -13.90 2.85
C ALA A 41 20.21 -13.52 3.63
N PRO A 42 20.28 -12.29 4.17
CA PRO A 42 21.38 -11.92 5.06
C PRO A 42 21.40 -12.86 6.28
N PRO A 43 22.59 -13.14 6.86
CA PRO A 43 22.70 -14.00 8.02
C PRO A 43 21.90 -13.42 9.20
N PRO A 44 21.21 -14.27 10.00
CA PRO A 44 20.40 -13.82 11.11
C PRO A 44 21.24 -13.10 12.16
N THR A 45 20.74 -11.97 12.64
CA THR A 45 21.37 -11.18 13.70
C THR A 45 21.19 -11.87 15.06
N LEU A 46 21.95 -11.42 16.07
CA LEU A 46 21.79 -11.88 17.45
C LEU A 46 20.35 -11.61 17.97
N SER A 47 19.73 -10.51 17.53
CA SER A 47 18.33 -10.19 17.85
C SER A 47 17.37 -11.23 17.25
N ASP A 48 17.55 -11.59 15.98
CA ASP A 48 16.69 -12.59 15.32
C ASP A 48 16.76 -13.95 16.02
N GLN A 49 17.95 -14.33 16.49
CA GLN A 49 18.16 -15.58 17.25
C GLN A 49 17.52 -15.54 18.64
N LEU A 50 17.51 -14.37 19.31
CA LEU A 50 16.85 -14.19 20.60
C LEU A 50 15.33 -14.21 20.44
N ASP A 51 14.80 -13.54 19.42
CA ASP A 51 13.35 -13.52 19.15
C ASP A 51 12.81 -14.93 18.85
N GLU A 52 13.54 -15.72 18.05
CA GLU A 52 13.25 -17.16 17.85
C GLU A 52 13.24 -17.94 19.18
N GLN A 53 14.21 -17.69 20.06
CA GLN A 53 14.31 -18.38 21.35
C GLN A 53 13.14 -18.08 22.28
N PHE A 54 12.56 -16.88 22.20
CA PHE A 54 11.38 -16.47 22.98
C PHE A 54 10.04 -16.77 22.29
N GLY A 55 10.06 -17.44 21.12
CA GLY A 55 8.85 -17.69 20.34
C GLY A 55 8.17 -16.41 19.86
N ILE A 56 8.91 -15.30 19.81
CA ILE A 56 8.47 -14.07 19.18
C ILE A 56 8.71 -14.31 17.70
N PRO A 57 7.66 -14.45 16.87
CA PRO A 57 7.89 -14.66 15.45
C PRO A 57 8.64 -13.43 14.93
N PRO A 58 9.84 -13.58 14.34
CA PRO A 58 10.63 -12.47 13.76
C PRO A 58 9.96 -11.86 12.51
N ASP A 59 8.69 -12.23 12.29
CA ASP A 59 7.96 -12.25 11.03
C ASP A 59 6.53 -11.73 11.16
N ALA A 60 6.19 -11.04 12.24
CA ALA A 60 4.90 -10.37 12.31
C ALA A 60 4.82 -9.38 11.13
N PRO A 61 3.83 -9.54 10.21
CA PRO A 61 3.70 -8.64 9.08
C PRO A 61 3.54 -7.21 9.61
N ARG A 62 4.20 -6.26 8.95
CA ARG A 62 4.06 -4.86 9.34
C ARG A 62 2.70 -4.37 8.85
N VAL A 63 1.90 -3.86 9.76
CA VAL A 63 0.53 -3.43 9.46
C VAL A 63 0.41 -1.93 9.70
N ILE A 64 -0.11 -1.21 8.70
CA ILE A 64 -0.50 0.18 8.84
C ILE A 64 -2.02 0.25 8.78
N THR A 65 -2.66 0.78 9.82
CA THR A 65 -4.10 1.03 9.83
C THR A 65 -4.39 2.53 9.64
N ALA A 66 -5.40 2.84 8.83
CA ALA A 66 -5.81 4.20 8.51
C ALA A 66 -7.33 4.27 8.40
N GLY A 67 -8.01 4.39 9.55
CA GLY A 67 -9.47 4.26 9.61
C GLY A 67 -9.91 2.85 9.25
N THR A 68 -10.72 2.70 8.21
CA THR A 68 -11.17 1.40 7.71
C THR A 68 -10.20 0.71 6.73
N LEU A 69 -9.08 1.37 6.42
CA LEU A 69 -8.02 0.84 5.56
C LEU A 69 -6.97 0.09 6.39
N THR A 70 -6.58 -1.08 5.92
CA THR A 70 -5.44 -1.85 6.41
C THR A 70 -4.46 -2.09 5.27
N LEU A 71 -3.19 -1.76 5.50
CA LEU A 71 -2.08 -2.04 4.61
C LEU A 71 -1.15 -3.05 5.28
N THR A 72 -0.94 -4.19 4.63
CA THR A 72 -0.02 -5.22 5.10
C THR A 72 1.25 -5.18 4.28
N LEU A 73 2.41 -5.11 4.93
CA LEU A 73 3.70 -5.04 4.26
C LEU A 73 4.53 -6.32 4.49
N ASP A 74 5.34 -6.70 3.49
CA ASP A 74 6.39 -7.71 3.69
C ASP A 74 7.58 -7.17 4.48
N ARG A 75 8.57 -8.04 4.68
CA ARG A 75 9.84 -7.74 5.36
C ARG A 75 10.65 -6.62 4.69
N ALA A 76 10.53 -6.46 3.37
CA ALA A 76 11.17 -5.39 2.62
C ALA A 76 10.38 -4.07 2.70
N GLY A 77 9.24 -4.07 3.40
CA GLY A 77 8.33 -2.93 3.50
C GLY A 77 7.49 -2.74 2.25
N ARG A 78 7.43 -3.71 1.33
CA ARG A 78 6.59 -3.63 0.13
C ARG A 78 5.15 -4.00 0.46
N LEU A 79 4.20 -3.43 -0.26
CA LEU A 79 2.77 -3.66 0.00
C LEU A 79 2.36 -5.07 -0.48
N CYS A 80 1.91 -5.93 0.44
CA CYS A 80 1.45 -7.29 0.16
C CYS A 80 -0.07 -7.39 0.07
N SER A 81 -0.78 -6.70 0.96
CA SER A 81 -2.22 -6.62 0.87
C SER A 81 -2.71 -5.23 1.24
N LEU A 82 -3.85 -4.88 0.66
CA LEU A 82 -4.63 -3.72 1.02
C LEU A 82 -6.06 -4.18 1.19
N ASP A 83 -6.62 -3.96 2.38
CA ASP A 83 -8.00 -4.27 2.71
C ASP A 83 -8.70 -2.99 3.14
N PHE A 84 -9.82 -2.69 2.51
CA PHE A 84 -10.50 -1.42 2.69
C PHE A 84 -12.01 -1.63 2.77
N TYR A 85 -12.56 -1.44 3.96
CA TYR A 85 -14.01 -1.44 4.13
C TYR A 85 -14.59 -0.09 3.72
N THR A 86 -15.47 -0.10 2.72
CA THR A 86 -16.03 1.10 2.12
C THR A 86 -17.37 0.86 1.45
N ASN A 87 -18.27 1.83 1.52
CA ASN A 87 -19.56 1.76 0.82
C ASN A 87 -19.49 2.62 -0.45
N VAL A 88 -19.92 2.05 -1.58
CA VAL A 88 -20.02 2.72 -2.89
C VAL A 88 -20.81 4.03 -2.79
N ASP A 89 -21.84 4.09 -1.94
CA ASP A 89 -22.65 5.29 -1.71
C ASP A 89 -21.85 6.45 -1.07
N HIS A 90 -20.72 6.14 -0.43
CA HIS A 90 -19.85 7.13 0.22
C HIS A 90 -18.65 7.53 -0.65
N TRP A 91 -18.49 6.93 -1.83
CA TRP A 91 -17.40 7.30 -2.73
C TRP A 91 -17.67 8.67 -3.33
N GLN A 92 -16.74 9.60 -3.12
CA GLN A 92 -16.84 10.91 -3.75
C GLN A 92 -16.56 10.73 -5.24
N LYS A 93 -17.48 11.20 -6.08
CA LYS A 93 -17.20 11.28 -7.49
C LYS A 93 -16.04 12.25 -7.70
N VAL A 94 -14.96 11.76 -8.30
CA VAL A 94 -13.83 12.60 -8.71
C VAL A 94 -13.71 12.58 -10.22
N ASP A 95 -13.38 13.73 -10.79
CA ASP A 95 -12.93 13.76 -12.19
C ASP A 95 -11.55 13.09 -12.27
N THR A 96 -11.19 12.61 -13.46
CA THR A 96 -9.88 11.99 -13.70
C THR A 96 -8.77 12.95 -13.22
N LEU A 97 -8.02 12.52 -12.22
CA LEU A 97 -6.97 13.33 -11.62
C LEU A 97 -5.83 13.53 -12.63
N PRO A 98 -5.12 14.67 -12.58
CA PRO A 98 -4.04 14.94 -13.51
C PRO A 98 -2.96 13.84 -13.43
N PRO A 99 -2.35 13.47 -14.57
CA PRO A 99 -1.34 12.44 -14.60
C PRO A 99 -0.11 12.88 -13.81
N ILE A 100 0.42 11.97 -13.00
CA ILE A 100 1.63 12.17 -12.22
C ILE A 100 2.79 11.45 -12.93
N PRO A 101 3.98 12.07 -13.06
CA PRO A 101 5.15 11.39 -13.61
C PRO A 101 5.46 10.09 -12.86
N VAL A 102 5.59 8.99 -13.59
CA VAL A 102 5.84 7.66 -12.99
C VAL A 102 7.34 7.37 -12.95
N SER A 103 7.83 7.07 -11.75
CA SER A 103 9.20 6.62 -11.50
C SER A 103 9.34 5.13 -11.79
N PRO A 104 10.46 4.66 -12.37
CA PRO A 104 10.72 3.25 -12.60
C PRO A 104 11.20 2.51 -11.35
N HIS A 105 10.92 3.00 -10.15
CA HIS A 105 11.38 2.40 -8.89
C HIS A 105 10.23 1.68 -8.19
N THR A 106 10.56 0.62 -7.46
CA THR A 106 9.58 -0.09 -6.64
C THR A 106 9.45 0.62 -5.29
N PRO A 107 8.22 0.97 -4.86
CA PRO A 107 8.01 1.64 -3.58
C PRO A 107 8.06 0.63 -2.42
N SER A 108 8.62 1.06 -1.30
CA SER A 108 8.43 0.46 0.01
C SER A 108 7.92 1.50 1.00
N PHE A 109 7.27 1.05 2.06
CA PHE A 109 6.49 1.88 2.95
C PHE A 109 7.05 1.82 4.36
N GLY A 110 7.17 2.99 4.98
CA GLY A 110 7.58 3.17 6.35
C GLY A 110 6.52 3.93 7.13
N ALA A 111 6.44 3.66 8.43
CA ALA A 111 5.64 4.41 9.38
C ALA A 111 6.32 4.32 10.76
N ALA A 112 5.78 5.03 11.75
CA ALA A 112 6.20 4.87 13.13
C ALA A 112 5.59 3.58 13.72
N PHE A 113 6.21 2.44 13.39
CA PHE A 113 5.79 1.13 13.89
C PHE A 113 6.12 0.97 15.38
N ASP A 114 5.21 0.35 16.12
CA ASP A 114 5.45 -0.10 17.49
C ASP A 114 6.23 -1.42 17.53
N ALA A 115 6.48 -1.93 18.75
CA ALA A 115 7.20 -3.18 18.96
C ALA A 115 6.48 -4.42 18.37
N LEU A 116 5.20 -4.30 18.00
CA LEU A 116 4.40 -5.35 17.39
C LEU A 116 4.29 -5.18 15.86
N GLY A 117 5.04 -4.24 15.28
CA GLY A 117 5.01 -3.96 13.84
C GLY A 117 3.75 -3.24 13.37
N ARG A 118 3.02 -2.57 14.27
CA ARG A 118 1.78 -1.85 13.94
C ARG A 118 2.02 -0.35 13.91
N ALA A 119 1.42 0.32 12.94
CA ALA A 119 1.39 1.76 12.85
C ALA A 119 -0.02 2.25 12.55
N SER A 120 -0.34 3.47 12.98
CA SER A 120 -1.59 4.13 12.64
C SER A 120 -1.32 5.41 11.85
N ALA A 121 -2.10 5.63 10.82
CA ALA A 121 -2.10 6.81 9.98
C ALA A 121 -3.49 7.44 9.93
N GLN A 122 -3.58 8.65 9.38
CA GLN A 122 -4.85 9.30 9.13
C GLN A 122 -5.62 8.54 8.04
N GLU A 123 -6.93 8.44 8.17
CA GLU A 123 -7.81 7.85 7.15
C GLU A 123 -7.80 8.71 5.85
N PRO A 124 -7.66 8.09 4.67
CA PRO A 124 -7.74 8.81 3.40
C PRO A 124 -9.18 9.19 3.04
N ALA A 125 -9.33 10.25 2.25
CA ALA A 125 -10.56 10.48 1.50
C ALA A 125 -10.67 9.47 0.34
N VAL A 126 -11.89 9.13 -0.04
CA VAL A 126 -12.18 8.12 -1.07
C VAL A 126 -12.79 8.78 -2.29
N GLY A 127 -12.06 8.74 -3.40
CA GLY A 127 -12.53 9.19 -4.71
C GLY A 127 -12.81 7.99 -5.61
N TYR A 128 -13.84 8.09 -6.46
CA TYR A 128 -14.08 7.16 -7.55
C TYR A 128 -14.23 7.88 -8.88
N ASP A 129 -13.41 7.50 -9.85
CA ASP A 129 -13.55 7.89 -11.25
C ASP A 129 -14.21 6.74 -12.03
N ARG A 130 -15.46 6.99 -12.44
CA ARG A 130 -16.26 6.02 -13.21
C ARG A 130 -15.73 5.79 -14.61
N ALA A 131 -15.09 6.78 -15.25
CA ALA A 131 -14.60 6.65 -16.61
C ALA A 131 -13.39 5.70 -16.70
N SER A 132 -12.53 5.74 -15.69
CA SER A 132 -11.36 4.87 -15.57
C SER A 132 -11.57 3.64 -14.67
N GLN A 133 -12.75 3.53 -14.04
CA GLN A 133 -13.07 2.48 -13.05
C GLN A 133 -11.98 2.40 -11.96
N CYS A 134 -11.62 3.56 -11.42
CA CYS A 134 -10.49 3.72 -10.52
C CYS A 134 -10.93 4.29 -9.17
N ILE A 135 -10.52 3.63 -8.09
CA ILE A 135 -10.62 4.15 -6.72
C ILE A 135 -9.32 4.86 -6.36
N TYR A 136 -9.47 6.03 -5.77
CA TYR A 136 -8.40 6.84 -5.22
C TYR A 136 -8.54 6.92 -3.70
N LEU A 137 -7.48 6.50 -3.00
CA LEU A 137 -7.34 6.76 -1.57
C LEU A 137 -6.40 7.96 -1.42
N ILE A 138 -6.93 9.10 -0.96
CA ILE A 138 -6.26 10.40 -1.03
C ILE A 138 -5.97 10.91 0.39
N TRP A 139 -4.69 11.05 0.70
CA TRP A 139 -4.22 11.74 1.91
C TRP A 139 -3.89 13.20 1.64
N ARG A 140 -3.41 13.51 0.42
CA ARG A 140 -2.91 14.82 0.03
C ARG A 140 -3.07 15.05 -1.47
N ASP A 141 -3.24 16.31 -1.83
CA ASP A 141 -3.41 16.74 -3.23
C ASP A 141 -2.09 17.18 -3.91
N ASP A 142 -0.99 17.29 -3.15
CA ASP A 142 0.33 17.74 -3.61
C ASP A 142 1.24 16.58 -4.08
N ALA A 143 0.64 15.52 -4.62
CA ALA A 143 1.35 14.37 -5.14
C ALA A 143 2.24 14.77 -6.35
N SER A 144 3.52 14.43 -6.30
CA SER A 144 4.51 14.87 -7.30
C SER A 144 5.15 13.74 -8.11
N VAL A 145 5.16 12.52 -7.58
CA VAL A 145 5.76 11.35 -8.22
C VAL A 145 4.92 10.11 -7.98
N GLY A 146 4.67 9.35 -9.05
CA GLY A 146 3.97 8.08 -9.03
C GLY A 146 4.94 6.89 -9.06
N TYR A 147 4.50 5.76 -8.51
CA TYR A 147 5.20 4.49 -8.53
C TYR A 147 4.20 3.39 -8.89
N ALA A 148 4.43 2.71 -10.01
CA ALA A 148 3.63 1.56 -10.40
C ALA A 148 4.06 0.33 -9.60
N ILE A 149 3.13 -0.31 -8.90
CA ILE A 149 3.36 -1.58 -8.20
C ILE A 149 2.96 -2.75 -9.12
N ALA A 150 1.78 -2.64 -9.72
CA ALA A 150 1.22 -3.56 -10.70
C ALA A 150 0.43 -2.76 -11.77
N PRO A 151 0.01 -3.37 -12.89
CA PRO A 151 -0.71 -2.65 -13.95
C PRO A 151 -1.98 -1.90 -13.48
N ASN A 152 -2.63 -2.41 -12.43
CA ASN A 152 -3.87 -1.89 -11.85
C ASN A 152 -3.68 -1.25 -10.45
N LEU A 153 -2.44 -1.15 -9.97
CA LEU A 153 -2.13 -0.60 -8.65
C LEU A 153 -0.93 0.33 -8.72
N SER A 154 -1.14 1.58 -8.37
CA SER A 154 -0.09 2.57 -8.25
C SER A 154 -0.20 3.34 -6.94
N VAL A 155 0.90 3.97 -6.54
CA VAL A 155 0.91 4.90 -5.42
C VAL A 155 1.60 6.20 -5.84
N ALA A 156 1.21 7.30 -5.24
CA ALA A 156 1.86 8.58 -5.46
C ALA A 156 2.38 9.16 -4.14
N ALA A 157 3.54 9.78 -4.20
CA ALA A 157 4.18 10.44 -3.07
C ALA A 157 4.31 11.94 -3.31
N THR A 158 4.33 12.68 -2.20
CA THR A 158 4.69 14.10 -2.13
C THR A 158 6.20 14.31 -2.33
N PRO A 159 6.66 15.55 -2.56
CA PRO A 159 8.09 15.85 -2.71
C PRO A 159 8.95 15.48 -1.49
N ASP A 160 8.36 15.49 -0.29
CA ASP A 160 9.03 15.07 0.95
C ASP A 160 8.95 13.55 1.22
N GLY A 161 8.45 12.78 0.24
CA GLY A 161 8.42 11.32 0.29
C GLY A 161 7.30 10.76 1.18
N ARG A 162 6.22 11.51 1.43
CA ARG A 162 5.04 10.98 2.13
C ARG A 162 4.06 10.38 1.12
N LEU A 163 3.33 9.36 1.53
CA LEU A 163 2.23 8.83 0.73
C LEU A 163 1.15 9.91 0.57
N ALA A 164 0.84 10.23 -0.67
CA ALA A 164 -0.20 11.19 -1.03
C ALA A 164 -1.46 10.47 -1.52
N ARG A 165 -1.28 9.41 -2.34
CA ARG A 165 -2.38 8.70 -2.99
C ARG A 165 -2.08 7.22 -3.20
N ILE A 166 -3.11 6.37 -3.14
CA ILE A 166 -3.11 5.03 -3.72
C ILE A 166 -4.19 5.01 -4.81
N GLU A 167 -3.89 4.39 -5.94
CA GLU A 167 -4.80 4.27 -7.09
C GLU A 167 -5.02 2.79 -7.40
N LEU A 168 -6.28 2.39 -7.42
CA LEU A 168 -6.74 1.01 -7.63
C LEU A 168 -7.67 1.00 -8.84
N ALA A 169 -7.13 0.56 -9.98
CA ALA A 169 -7.88 0.47 -11.23
C ALA A 169 -8.58 -0.89 -11.38
N GLY A 170 -9.61 -0.93 -12.23
CA GLY A 170 -10.37 -2.15 -12.51
C GLY A 170 -11.41 -2.49 -11.45
N VAL A 171 -11.81 -1.51 -10.63
CA VAL A 171 -12.89 -1.67 -9.66
C VAL A 171 -14.21 -1.32 -10.33
N SER A 172 -15.02 -2.34 -10.63
CA SER A 172 -16.39 -2.17 -11.13
C SER A 172 -17.38 -2.70 -10.10
N PRO A 173 -18.00 -1.84 -9.28
CA PRO A 173 -19.09 -2.24 -8.40
C PRO A 173 -20.44 -2.35 -9.13
N PHE A 174 -20.46 -2.12 -10.45
CA PHE A 174 -21.65 -2.10 -11.31
C PHE A 174 -21.44 -2.91 -12.58
#